data_AF-A0A962L5P8-F1
#
_entry.id   AF-A0A962L5P8-F1
#
_cell.length_a   1.000
_cell.length_b   1.000
_cell.length_c   1.000
_cell.angle_alpha   90.00
_cell.angle_beta   90.00
_cell.angle_gamma   90.00
#
_symmetry.space_group_name_H-M   'P 1'
#
loop_
_entity.id
_entity.type
_entity.pdbx_description
1 polymer ?
#
loop_
_entity_poly.entity_id
_entity_poly.type
_entity_poly.pdbx_seq_one_letter_code
_entity_poly.pdbx_strand_id
1 'polypeptide(L)'
;MCAPRISAFVLALCIAGCETFDYSYQGGAAQSLSSAVLGNPAPLPPEPVTLWLSDDAKATLDARINRKWNDHYKLNELRELLFDEDELSIGYDANSTKTAMELWETRKGNCLSMTNLFIATARYIGLDAHYETVEVAPTWDHEGWTMIRYEHIIAVGKLDGGTEYVMDFLPEFVVGDREAARISDTEALALYYNNLGAEAVIGGDQQVAVDNLRVALQIDPGFSDAWNNMGAAMRRSGRLELAEYAYRRALQADDDNYSALGNLAQLYQSEGRDREAKHYVERVNWYRQRNPYFHYFVARTLMEEGHYRDAVTLLERSVRLKRDEPDFYEALSRSWARLGNSEKSGDYEALAQKYREEGFRPPPRHHNHRFWVQTVDVN
;
A
#
# COMPACT_ATOMS: atom_id res chain seq x y z
N MET A 1 -17.80 -12.64 -72.01
CA MET A 1 -16.50 -12.77 -71.30
C MET A 1 -15.96 -11.35 -71.14
N CYS A 2 -16.40 -10.56 -70.15
CA CYS A 2 -16.02 -10.57 -68.73
C CYS A 2 -14.51 -10.58 -68.46
N ALA A 3 -13.95 -9.41 -68.16
CA ALA A 3 -13.16 -9.15 -66.94
C ALA A 3 -12.94 -7.61 -66.78
N PRO A 4 -13.28 -7.00 -65.63
CA PRO A 4 -13.05 -5.58 -65.37
C PRO A 4 -11.68 -5.35 -64.70
N ARG A 5 -11.07 -4.18 -64.95
CA ARG A 5 -9.89 -3.69 -64.21
C ARG A 5 -10.34 -3.06 -62.90
N ILE A 6 -9.89 -3.64 -61.78
CA ILE A 6 -10.09 -3.13 -60.42
C ILE A 6 -9.07 -2.01 -60.18
N SER A 7 -9.54 -0.79 -59.96
CA SER A 7 -8.73 0.30 -59.41
C SER A 7 -8.53 0.07 -57.91
N ALA A 8 -7.29 -0.18 -57.49
CA ALA A 8 -6.92 -0.25 -56.10
C ALA A 8 -6.86 1.18 -55.51
N PHE A 9 -7.82 1.52 -54.65
CA PHE A 9 -7.74 2.66 -53.75
C PHE A 9 -6.63 2.37 -52.73
N VAL A 10 -5.55 3.16 -52.76
CA VAL A 10 -4.57 3.19 -51.67
C VAL A 10 -5.20 3.96 -50.52
N LEU A 11 -5.69 3.21 -49.53
CA LEU A 11 -6.14 3.73 -48.25
C LEU A 11 -4.89 4.22 -47.50
N ALA A 12 -4.70 5.54 -47.45
CA ALA A 12 -3.69 6.15 -46.58
C ALA A 12 -4.12 5.90 -45.12
N LEU A 13 -3.51 4.91 -44.47
CA LEU A 13 -3.58 4.75 -43.03
C LEU A 13 -2.88 5.96 -42.40
N CYS A 14 -3.67 6.88 -41.84
CA CYS A 14 -3.18 7.83 -40.85
C CYS A 14 -2.75 7.03 -39.61
N ILE A 15 -1.45 6.74 -39.52
CA ILE A 15 -0.83 6.27 -38.28
C ILE A 15 -0.91 7.46 -37.32
N ALA A 16 -1.90 7.46 -36.43
CA ALA A 16 -1.87 8.28 -35.24
C ALA A 16 -0.62 7.86 -34.46
N GLY A 17 0.41 8.72 -34.47
CA GLY A 17 1.59 8.49 -33.67
C GLY A 17 1.18 8.42 -32.20
N CYS A 18 1.44 7.29 -31.55
CA CYS A 18 1.58 7.28 -30.10
C CYS A 18 2.76 8.22 -29.79
N GLU A 19 2.48 9.44 -29.34
CA GLU A 19 3.49 10.26 -28.66
C GLU A 19 3.83 9.50 -27.37
N THR A 20 4.93 8.74 -27.40
CA THR A 20 5.58 8.26 -26.18
C THR A 20 6.06 9.50 -25.46
N PHE A 21 5.42 9.87 -24.35
CA PHE A 21 5.92 10.94 -23.50
C PHE A 21 7.30 10.52 -23.00
N ASP A 22 8.34 11.24 -23.44
CA ASP A 22 9.70 10.93 -23.05
C ASP A 22 9.87 11.32 -21.57
N TYR A 23 9.96 10.31 -20.71
CA TYR A 23 10.25 10.47 -19.29
C TYR A 23 11.69 10.94 -19.06
N SER A 24 12.54 10.95 -20.08
CA SER A 24 13.96 11.26 -19.92
C SER A 24 14.25 12.77 -19.89
N TYR A 25 14.91 13.20 -18.82
CA TYR A 25 15.78 14.36 -18.92
C TYR A 25 17.02 13.93 -19.72
N GLN A 26 17.28 14.57 -20.86
CA GLN A 26 18.45 14.23 -21.67
C GLN A 26 19.73 14.92 -21.15
N GLY A 27 20.82 14.16 -21.02
CA GLY A 27 22.18 14.70 -20.83
C GLY A 27 22.51 15.26 -19.44
N GLY A 28 23.40 16.27 -19.40
CA GLY A 28 23.97 16.83 -18.17
C GLY A 28 22.97 17.49 -17.21
N ALA A 29 21.80 17.91 -17.70
CA ALA A 29 20.72 18.46 -16.87
C ALA A 29 20.11 17.40 -15.95
N ALA A 30 19.99 16.15 -16.40
CA ALA A 30 19.50 15.04 -15.58
C ALA A 30 20.42 14.76 -14.40
N GLN A 31 21.74 14.87 -14.63
CA GLN A 31 22.75 14.63 -13.59
C GLN A 31 22.80 15.77 -12.57
N SER A 32 22.67 17.03 -13.01
CA SER A 32 22.58 18.17 -12.07
C SER A 32 21.31 18.12 -11.22
N LEU A 33 20.16 17.74 -11.79
CA LEU A 33 18.90 17.60 -11.05
C LEU A 33 18.97 16.40 -10.08
N SER A 34 19.50 15.27 -10.53
CA SER A 34 19.74 14.10 -9.68
C SER A 34 20.61 14.45 -8.47
N SER A 35 21.74 15.12 -8.68
CA SER A 35 22.62 15.57 -7.60
C SER A 35 21.96 16.61 -6.69
N ALA A 36 21.10 17.49 -7.22
CA ALA A 36 20.36 18.45 -6.41
C ALA A 36 19.31 17.78 -5.51
N VAL A 37 18.63 16.74 -6.00
CA VAL A 37 17.62 16.00 -5.23
C VAL A 37 18.28 15.06 -4.23
N LEU A 38 19.15 14.16 -4.69
CA LEU A 38 19.77 13.12 -3.86
C LEU A 38 20.88 13.66 -2.95
N GLY A 39 21.51 14.77 -3.32
CA GLY A 39 22.62 15.35 -2.55
C GLY A 39 23.76 14.34 -2.33
N ASN A 40 24.43 14.48 -1.19
CA ASN A 40 25.36 13.47 -0.68
C ASN A 40 24.69 12.83 0.53
N PRO A 41 24.06 11.65 0.39
CA PRO A 41 23.38 11.02 1.50
C PRO A 41 24.39 10.64 2.58
N ALA A 42 23.94 10.64 3.85
CA ALA A 42 24.74 10.14 4.95
C ALA A 42 25.11 8.66 4.71
N PRO A 43 26.19 8.13 5.31
CA PRO A 43 26.44 6.70 5.28
C PRO A 43 25.24 5.94 5.83
N LEU A 44 24.88 4.83 5.19
CA LEU A 44 23.82 3.95 5.68
C LEU A 44 24.15 3.48 7.11
N PRO A 45 23.16 3.37 8.00
CA PRO A 45 23.37 2.76 9.30
C PRO A 45 23.86 1.31 9.14
N PRO A 46 24.77 0.83 10.02
CA PRO A 46 25.49 -0.42 9.81
C PRO A 46 24.65 -1.70 9.91
N GLU A 47 23.42 -1.64 10.43
CA GLU A 47 22.41 -2.73 10.49
C GLU A 47 20.99 -2.12 10.60
N PRO A 48 19.89 -2.88 10.38
CA PRO A 48 18.53 -2.35 10.53
C PRO A 48 18.28 -1.93 11.98
N VAL A 49 18.56 -0.66 12.28
CA VAL A 49 18.29 0.02 13.55
C VAL A 49 16.85 -0.20 14.02
N THR A 50 15.95 -0.47 13.07
CA THR A 50 14.54 -0.79 13.27
C THR A 50 14.30 -2.07 14.08
N LEU A 51 15.22 -3.04 14.06
CA LEU A 51 15.08 -4.35 14.72
C LEU A 51 15.97 -4.53 15.96
N TRP A 52 16.76 -3.52 16.32
CA TRP A 52 17.61 -3.61 17.50
C TRP A 52 16.78 -3.74 18.78
N LEU A 53 17.29 -4.49 19.78
CA LEU A 53 16.68 -4.65 21.09
C LEU A 53 17.67 -4.29 22.20
N SER A 54 17.20 -3.53 23.21
CA SER A 54 17.97 -3.20 24.41
C SER A 54 18.15 -4.42 25.32
N ASP A 55 19.15 -4.37 26.21
CA ASP A 55 19.38 -5.46 27.16
C ASP A 55 18.25 -5.60 28.19
N ASP A 56 17.56 -4.51 28.52
CA ASP A 56 16.38 -4.53 29.39
C ASP A 56 15.21 -5.24 28.70
N ALA A 57 14.92 -4.93 27.43
CA ALA A 57 13.86 -5.62 26.68
C ALA A 57 14.15 -7.13 26.55
N LYS A 58 15.41 -7.47 26.27
CA LYS A 58 15.89 -8.86 26.24
C LYS A 58 15.71 -9.57 27.58
N ALA A 59 16.05 -8.92 28.69
CA ALA A 59 15.87 -9.46 30.03
C ALA A 59 14.39 -9.69 30.38
N THR A 60 13.50 -8.77 29.98
CA THR A 60 12.04 -8.95 30.11
C THR A 60 11.56 -10.18 29.33
N LEU A 61 12.00 -10.33 28.08
CA LEU A 61 11.66 -11.50 27.25
C LEU A 61 12.17 -12.80 27.88
N ASP A 62 13.42 -12.83 28.35
CA ASP A 62 14.02 -14.03 28.97
C ASP A 62 13.39 -14.39 30.32
N ALA A 63 12.86 -13.41 31.06
CA ALA A 63 12.13 -13.64 32.30
C ALA A 63 10.72 -14.22 32.05
N ARG A 64 10.08 -13.88 30.93
CA ARG A 64 8.71 -14.30 30.61
C ARG A 64 8.65 -15.57 29.76
N ILE A 65 9.56 -15.71 28.81
CA ILE A 65 9.47 -16.72 27.74
C ILE A 65 10.68 -17.64 27.78
N ASN A 66 10.43 -18.93 28.03
CA ASN A 66 11.48 -19.94 27.93
C ASN A 66 11.67 -20.34 26.46
N ARG A 67 12.86 -20.06 25.90
CA ARG A 67 13.19 -20.35 24.48
C ARG A 67 13.13 -21.84 24.10
N LYS A 68 13.07 -22.75 25.08
CA LYS A 68 12.90 -24.20 24.86
C LYS A 68 11.45 -24.64 24.74
N TRP A 69 10.48 -23.75 25.00
CA TRP A 69 9.08 -24.04 24.73
C TRP A 69 8.85 -24.19 23.23
N ASN A 70 7.78 -24.91 22.88
CA ASN A 70 7.36 -24.99 21.49
C ASN A 70 6.95 -23.60 20.98
N ASP A 71 6.98 -23.44 19.67
CA ASP A 71 6.71 -22.16 19.02
C ASP A 71 5.32 -21.60 19.32
N HIS A 72 4.30 -22.46 19.49
CA HIS A 72 2.95 -22.01 19.78
C HIS A 72 2.85 -21.31 21.15
N TYR A 73 3.45 -21.88 22.20
CA TYR A 73 3.49 -21.22 23.51
C TYR A 73 4.33 -19.95 23.49
N LYS A 74 5.48 -19.95 22.81
CA LYS A 74 6.32 -18.74 22.65
C LYS A 74 5.53 -17.62 21.96
N LEU A 75 4.82 -17.93 20.88
CA LEU A 75 4.01 -16.96 20.14
C LEU A 75 2.87 -16.39 21.00
N ASN A 76 2.14 -17.24 21.72
CA ASN A 76 1.05 -16.79 22.60
C ASN A 76 1.58 -15.88 23.72
N GLU A 77 2.63 -16.28 24.43
CA GLU A 77 3.21 -15.46 25.51
C GLU A 77 3.78 -14.14 24.99
N LEU A 78 4.37 -14.15 23.79
CA LEU A 78 4.83 -12.91 23.16
C LEU A 78 3.65 -11.98 22.83
N ARG A 79 2.55 -12.51 22.28
CA ARG A 79 1.35 -11.71 21.98
C ARG A 79 0.77 -11.08 23.24
N GLU A 80 0.64 -11.86 24.31
CA GLU A 80 0.14 -11.38 25.60
C GLU A 80 1.04 -10.27 26.16
N LEU A 81 2.37 -10.49 26.23
CA LEU A 81 3.31 -9.49 26.71
C LEU A 81 3.24 -8.16 25.94
N LEU A 82 3.11 -8.22 24.62
CA LEU A 82 3.12 -7.03 23.78
C LEU A 82 1.76 -6.30 23.79
N PHE A 83 0.64 -7.02 23.74
CA PHE A 83 -0.65 -6.41 23.38
C PHE A 83 -1.73 -6.49 24.47
N ASP A 84 -1.55 -7.28 25.52
CA ASP A 84 -2.52 -7.34 26.61
C ASP A 84 -2.56 -5.99 27.38
N GLU A 85 -3.75 -5.66 27.90
CA GLU A 85 -4.01 -4.40 28.61
C GLU A 85 -3.22 -4.31 29.94
N ASP A 86 -2.94 -5.45 30.57
CA ASP A 86 -2.23 -5.52 31.86
C ASP A 86 -0.70 -5.56 31.69
N GLU A 87 -0.19 -5.63 30.44
CA GLU A 87 1.24 -5.76 30.12
C GLU A 87 1.78 -4.47 29.44
N LEU A 88 2.41 -4.57 28.26
CA LEU A 88 2.92 -3.39 27.55
C LEU A 88 1.81 -2.57 26.91
N SER A 89 0.67 -3.19 26.56
CA SER A 89 -0.48 -2.55 25.93
C SER A 89 -0.08 -1.68 24.71
N ILE A 90 0.66 -2.28 23.77
CA ILE A 90 1.09 -1.58 22.56
C ILE A 90 -0.15 -1.22 21.71
N GLY A 91 -0.36 0.08 21.49
CA GLY A 91 -1.51 0.63 20.77
C GLY A 91 -1.18 1.13 19.36
N TYR A 92 -2.18 1.13 18.49
CA TYR A 92 -2.04 1.63 17.12
C TYR A 92 -2.10 3.16 17.05
N ASP A 93 -1.16 3.76 16.32
CA ASP A 93 -1.14 5.17 15.95
C ASP A 93 -0.65 5.32 14.50
N ALA A 94 -1.55 5.63 13.57
CA ALA A 94 -1.27 5.70 12.14
C ALA A 94 -0.18 6.72 11.77
N ASN A 95 0.03 7.76 12.59
CA ASN A 95 0.88 8.91 12.25
C ASN A 95 2.30 8.80 12.84
N SER A 96 2.68 7.63 13.35
CA SER A 96 3.93 7.47 14.07
C SER A 96 4.66 6.18 13.68
N THR A 97 5.63 6.30 12.77
CA THR A 97 6.61 5.26 12.46
C THR A 97 7.77 5.26 13.47
N LYS A 98 8.09 4.07 13.99
CA LYS A 98 9.08 3.84 15.05
C LYS A 98 9.90 2.58 14.80
N THR A 99 11.10 2.58 15.35
CA THR A 99 11.90 1.36 15.56
C THR A 99 11.25 0.47 16.63
N ALA A 100 11.70 -0.78 16.75
CA ALA A 100 11.23 -1.71 17.78
C ALA A 100 11.37 -1.11 19.20
N MET A 101 12.50 -0.47 19.51
CA MET A 101 12.75 0.08 20.85
C MET A 101 11.99 1.37 21.14
N GLU A 102 11.87 2.26 20.16
CA GLU A 102 11.03 3.44 20.33
C GLU A 102 9.56 3.04 20.57
N LEU A 103 9.06 2.01 19.88
CA LEU A 103 7.71 1.49 20.12
C LEU A 103 7.59 0.83 21.50
N TRP A 104 8.58 0.03 21.91
CA TRP A 104 8.62 -0.58 23.25
C TRP A 104 8.48 0.47 24.36
N GLU A 105 9.17 1.59 24.22
CA GLU A 105 9.17 2.67 25.21
C GLU A 105 7.89 3.53 25.17
N THR A 106 7.45 3.91 23.98
CA THR A 106 6.32 4.85 23.79
C THR A 106 4.96 4.17 23.77
N ARG A 107 4.93 2.87 23.52
CA ARG A 107 3.75 1.99 23.44
C ARG A 107 2.73 2.37 22.38
N LYS A 108 3.09 3.23 21.42
CA LYS A 108 2.22 3.64 20.31
C LYS A 108 2.97 3.76 19.00
N GLY A 109 2.42 3.19 17.93
CA GLY A 109 2.97 3.31 16.58
C GLY A 109 2.10 2.67 15.51
N ASN A 110 2.46 2.89 14.25
CA ASN A 110 1.73 2.33 13.11
C ASN A 110 2.11 0.88 12.81
N CYS A 111 1.52 0.30 11.76
CA CYS A 111 1.69 -1.10 11.40
C CYS A 111 3.16 -1.49 11.22
N LEU A 112 3.97 -0.68 10.53
CA LEU A 112 5.40 -0.94 10.37
C LEU A 112 6.13 -0.96 11.71
N SER A 113 5.78 -0.07 12.62
CA SER A 113 6.38 -0.02 13.96
C SER A 113 6.07 -1.29 14.76
N MET A 114 4.81 -1.72 14.75
CA MET A 114 4.36 -2.93 15.43
C MET A 114 5.00 -4.17 14.82
N THR A 115 5.10 -4.24 13.49
CA THR A 115 5.78 -5.31 12.76
C THR A 115 7.28 -5.35 13.08
N ASN A 116 7.96 -4.20 13.16
CA ASN A 116 9.36 -4.11 13.60
C ASN A 116 9.54 -4.71 15.00
N LEU A 117 8.72 -4.28 15.96
CA LEU A 117 8.80 -4.76 17.33
C LEU A 117 8.51 -6.27 17.43
N PHE A 118 7.45 -6.72 16.76
CA PHE A 118 7.08 -8.12 16.77
C PHE A 118 8.19 -8.99 16.15
N ILE A 119 8.71 -8.64 14.97
CA ILE A 119 9.77 -9.42 14.32
C ILE A 119 11.04 -9.43 15.16
N ALA A 120 11.46 -8.29 15.72
CA ALA A 120 12.65 -8.20 16.56
C ALA A 120 12.54 -9.14 17.78
N THR A 121 11.42 -9.07 18.50
CA THR A 121 11.19 -9.87 19.71
C THR A 121 10.97 -11.35 19.40
N ALA A 122 10.21 -11.67 18.35
CA ALA A 122 9.99 -13.04 17.87
C ALA A 122 11.30 -13.74 17.48
N ARG A 123 12.15 -13.08 16.67
CA ARG A 123 13.46 -13.62 16.29
C ARG A 123 14.37 -13.79 17.50
N TYR A 124 14.35 -12.85 18.46
CA TYR A 124 15.16 -12.95 19.68
C TYR A 124 14.83 -14.20 20.52
N ILE A 125 13.54 -14.52 20.66
CA ILE A 125 13.08 -15.72 21.40
C ILE A 125 13.14 -17.00 20.55
N GLY A 126 13.64 -16.92 19.32
CA GLY A 126 13.85 -18.05 18.42
C GLY A 126 12.60 -18.52 17.68
N LEU A 127 11.68 -17.62 17.37
CA LEU A 127 10.61 -17.85 16.39
C LEU A 127 11.10 -17.45 14.99
N ASP A 128 10.62 -18.18 13.97
CA ASP A 128 10.70 -17.71 12.58
C ASP A 128 9.76 -16.51 12.40
N ALA A 129 10.25 -15.42 11.82
CA ALA A 129 9.46 -14.23 11.53
C ALA A 129 10.10 -13.40 10.41
N HIS A 130 9.31 -12.95 9.45
CA HIS A 130 9.72 -12.09 8.34
C HIS A 130 8.62 -11.10 7.97
N TYR A 131 9.02 -10.06 7.22
CA TYR A 131 8.10 -9.07 6.70
C TYR A 131 7.42 -9.57 5.43
N GLU A 132 6.14 -9.28 5.31
CA GLU A 132 5.45 -9.31 4.02
C GLU A 132 4.69 -7.99 3.82
N THR A 133 4.72 -7.45 2.61
CA THR A 133 3.81 -6.38 2.20
C THR A 133 2.55 -6.99 1.65
N VAL A 134 1.44 -6.32 1.89
CA VAL A 134 0.12 -6.69 1.43
C VAL A 134 -0.39 -5.54 0.61
N GLU A 135 -0.75 -5.81 -0.63
CA GLU A 135 -1.42 -4.82 -1.45
C GLU A 135 -2.79 -4.51 -0.83
N VAL A 136 -2.93 -3.29 -0.29
CA VAL A 136 -4.23 -2.77 0.13
C VAL A 136 -4.76 -1.92 -1.00
N ALA A 137 -6.06 -2.09 -1.27
CA ALA A 137 -6.73 -1.26 -2.26
C ALA A 137 -6.49 0.23 -1.94
N PRO A 138 -6.01 1.03 -2.90
CA PRO A 138 -5.67 2.41 -2.64
C PRO A 138 -6.92 3.20 -2.24
N THR A 139 -6.73 4.10 -1.29
CA THR A 139 -7.77 5.06 -0.89
C THR A 139 -7.49 6.41 -1.55
N TRP A 140 -8.46 7.31 -1.50
CA TRP A 140 -8.33 8.64 -2.08
C TRP A 140 -8.55 9.70 -1.00
N ASP A 141 -8.03 10.90 -1.20
CA ASP A 141 -8.36 12.03 -0.33
C ASP A 141 -9.83 12.46 -0.49
N HIS A 142 -10.32 13.28 0.44
CA HIS A 142 -11.70 13.77 0.42
C HIS A 142 -12.07 14.55 -0.85
N GLU A 143 -11.09 15.16 -1.51
CA GLU A 143 -11.32 15.90 -2.75
C GLU A 143 -11.23 15.00 -4.00
N GLY A 144 -10.89 13.71 -3.82
CA GLY A 144 -10.80 12.73 -4.88
C GLY A 144 -9.70 13.05 -5.91
N TRP A 145 -8.70 13.86 -5.55
CA TRP A 145 -7.58 14.26 -6.42
C TRP A 145 -6.30 13.50 -6.11
N THR A 146 -6.04 13.20 -4.85
CA THR A 146 -4.81 12.54 -4.40
C THR A 146 -5.09 11.10 -4.03
N MET A 147 -4.41 10.15 -4.69
CA MET A 147 -4.41 8.76 -4.23
C MET A 147 -3.49 8.66 -3.02
N ILE A 148 -3.99 8.04 -1.95
CA ILE A 148 -3.16 7.55 -0.86
C ILE A 148 -3.03 6.05 -1.03
N ARG A 149 -1.87 5.63 -1.55
CA ARG A 149 -1.48 4.23 -1.61
C ARG A 149 -1.04 3.81 -0.21
N TYR A 150 -1.78 2.88 0.40
CA TYR A 150 -1.36 2.21 1.62
C TYR A 150 -0.76 0.87 1.21
N GLU A 151 0.55 0.71 1.38
CA GLU A 151 1.10 -0.63 1.48
C GLU A 151 0.98 -1.04 2.94
N HIS A 152 0.22 -2.11 3.20
CA HIS A 152 0.16 -2.68 4.54
C HIS A 152 1.32 -3.65 4.72
N ILE A 153 1.86 -3.72 5.93
CA ILE A 153 2.99 -4.57 6.24
C ILE A 153 2.67 -5.42 7.46
N ILE A 154 2.97 -6.71 7.34
CA ILE A 154 2.67 -7.73 8.34
C ILE A 154 3.90 -8.52 8.72
N ALA A 155 3.81 -9.22 9.86
CA ALA A 155 4.77 -10.24 10.24
C ALA A 155 4.21 -11.62 9.94
N VAL A 156 4.99 -12.45 9.27
CA VAL A 156 4.64 -13.85 8.96
C VAL A 156 5.76 -14.74 9.44
N GLY A 157 5.43 -15.94 9.91
CA GLY A 157 6.43 -16.92 10.32
C GLY A 157 5.89 -18.34 10.36
N LYS A 158 6.78 -19.31 10.59
CA LYS A 158 6.41 -20.72 10.71
C LYS A 158 6.67 -21.24 12.11
N LEU A 159 5.66 -21.92 12.66
CA LEU A 159 5.76 -22.68 13.90
C LEU A 159 6.43 -24.04 13.65
N ASP A 160 6.91 -24.65 14.72
CA ASP A 160 7.20 -26.08 14.82
C ASP A 160 6.11 -26.91 14.13
N GLY A 161 6.51 -27.77 13.19
CA GLY A 161 5.57 -28.58 12.38
C GLY A 161 5.14 -27.93 11.06
N GLY A 162 5.57 -26.69 10.79
CA GLY A 162 5.41 -26.02 9.49
C GLY A 162 4.13 -25.21 9.32
N THR A 163 3.32 -25.08 10.37
CA THR A 163 2.13 -24.22 10.38
C THR A 163 2.55 -22.75 10.31
N GLU A 164 2.05 -22.03 9.32
CA GLU A 164 2.28 -20.59 9.18
C GLU A 164 1.38 -19.80 10.14
N TYR A 165 1.92 -18.73 10.71
CA TYR A 165 1.17 -17.75 11.48
C TYR A 165 1.37 -16.36 10.88
N VAL A 166 0.34 -15.53 10.99
CA VAL A 166 0.35 -14.14 10.53
C VAL A 166 0.01 -13.25 11.72
N MET A 167 0.86 -12.27 11.99
CA MET A 167 0.53 -11.15 12.86
C MET A 167 0.20 -9.92 12.03
N ASP A 168 -1.06 -9.54 12.14
CA ASP A 168 -1.63 -8.35 11.56
C ASP A 168 -2.14 -7.42 12.66
N PHE A 169 -1.76 -6.15 12.56
CA PHE A 169 -2.09 -5.12 13.53
C PHE A 169 -3.20 -4.17 13.05
N LEU A 170 -3.76 -4.42 11.86
CA LEU A 170 -4.93 -3.73 11.33
C LEU A 170 -6.12 -4.71 11.26
N PRO A 171 -6.99 -4.72 12.29
CA PRO A 171 -8.13 -5.65 12.36
C PRO A 171 -9.18 -5.42 11.26
N GLU A 172 -9.12 -4.27 10.56
CA GLU A 172 -10.06 -3.90 9.49
C GLU A 172 -9.78 -4.62 8.16
N PHE A 173 -8.60 -5.23 7.98
CA PHE A 173 -8.25 -5.94 6.76
C PHE A 173 -8.18 -7.45 7.03
N VAL A 174 -9.14 -8.21 6.52
CA VAL A 174 -9.10 -9.68 6.59
C VAL A 174 -7.92 -10.18 5.77
N VAL A 175 -7.00 -10.86 6.45
CA VAL A 175 -5.71 -11.37 5.94
C VAL A 175 -5.85 -12.55 4.96
N GLY A 176 -7.07 -13.02 4.72
CA GLY A 176 -7.36 -14.37 4.22
C GLY A 176 -6.72 -14.78 2.88
N ASP A 177 -6.76 -13.91 1.86
CA ASP A 177 -6.17 -14.17 0.54
C ASP A 177 -5.36 -12.95 0.08
N ARG A 178 -4.06 -12.96 0.40
CA ARG A 178 -3.15 -11.86 0.08
C ARG A 178 -2.35 -12.16 -1.16
N GLU A 179 -2.33 -11.21 -2.10
CA GLU A 179 -1.12 -11.00 -2.90
C GLU A 179 -0.09 -10.35 -1.97
N ALA A 180 0.47 -11.18 -1.10
CA ALA A 180 1.52 -10.80 -0.17
C ALA A 180 2.88 -11.04 -0.82
N ALA A 181 3.77 -10.06 -0.70
CA ALA A 181 5.15 -10.19 -1.15
C ALA A 181 6.07 -10.18 0.07
N ARG A 182 6.83 -11.26 0.24
CA ARG A 182 7.90 -11.28 1.24
C ARG A 182 8.95 -10.22 0.87
N ILE A 183 9.29 -9.39 1.84
CA ILE A 183 10.37 -8.40 1.71
C ILE A 183 11.49 -8.71 2.70
N SER A 184 12.69 -8.24 2.37
CA SER A 184 13.87 -8.29 3.23
C SER A 184 13.84 -7.22 4.32
N ASP A 185 14.64 -7.40 5.36
CA ASP A 185 14.82 -6.38 6.40
C ASP A 185 15.38 -5.05 5.84
N THR A 186 16.11 -5.11 4.72
CA THR A 186 16.65 -3.93 4.04
C THR A 186 15.56 -3.18 3.28
N GLU A 187 14.65 -3.89 2.61
CA GLU A 187 13.46 -3.26 1.99
C GLU A 187 12.55 -2.67 3.07
N ALA A 188 12.32 -3.36 4.19
CA ALA A 188 11.59 -2.83 5.33
C ALA A 188 12.25 -1.56 5.93
N LEU A 189 13.59 -1.48 5.91
CA LEU A 189 14.32 -0.28 6.32
C LEU A 189 14.10 0.89 5.34
N ALA A 190 14.03 0.63 4.04
CA ALA A 190 13.66 1.65 3.05
C ALA A 190 12.23 2.17 3.29
N LEU A 191 11.27 1.27 3.55
CA LEU A 191 9.90 1.62 3.93
C LEU A 191 9.87 2.51 5.19
N TYR A 192 10.65 2.17 6.22
CA TYR A 192 10.76 2.94 7.45
C TYR A 192 11.19 4.39 7.19
N TYR A 193 12.27 4.57 6.44
CA TYR A 193 12.75 5.92 6.11
C TYR A 193 11.82 6.67 5.17
N ASN A 194 11.13 5.98 4.25
CA ASN A 194 10.09 6.60 3.43
C ASN A 194 8.93 7.11 4.29
N ASN A 195 8.47 6.34 5.28
CA ASN A 195 7.39 6.76 6.18
C ASN A 195 7.80 7.96 7.02
N LEU A 196 9.00 7.96 7.63
CA LEU A 196 9.51 9.14 8.34
C LEU A 196 9.59 10.37 7.42
N GLY A 197 9.99 10.17 6.17
CA GLY A 197 9.99 11.18 5.13
C GLY A 197 8.59 11.76 4.88
N ALA A 198 7.61 10.90 4.66
CA ALA A 198 6.22 11.29 4.44
C ALA A 198 5.61 12.00 5.65
N GLU A 199 5.84 11.50 6.87
CA GLU A 199 5.41 12.12 8.12
C GLU A 199 5.99 13.54 8.26
N ALA A 200 7.28 13.72 7.95
CA ALA A 200 7.92 15.03 7.97
C ALA A 200 7.38 15.98 6.88
N VAL A 201 7.04 15.46 5.69
CA VAL A 201 6.36 16.24 4.64
C VAL A 201 5.00 16.76 5.13
N ILE A 202 4.25 15.93 5.86
CA ILE A 202 2.95 16.30 6.44
C ILE A 202 3.15 17.31 7.57
N GLY A 203 4.14 17.09 8.44
CA GLY A 203 4.51 17.98 9.55
C GLY A 203 5.14 19.30 9.13
N GLY A 204 5.54 19.43 7.85
CA GLY A 204 6.17 20.63 7.31
C GLY A 204 7.66 20.76 7.61
N ASP A 205 8.30 19.72 8.16
CA ASP A 205 9.75 19.69 8.37
C ASP A 205 10.45 19.21 7.09
N GLN A 206 10.75 20.17 6.23
CA GLN A 206 11.36 19.92 4.93
C GLN A 206 12.71 19.22 5.02
N GLN A 207 13.54 19.61 5.99
CA GLN A 207 14.91 19.10 6.07
C GLN A 207 14.88 17.63 6.49
N VAL A 208 14.11 17.32 7.53
CA VAL A 208 13.90 15.93 7.98
C VAL A 208 13.26 15.08 6.88
N ALA A 209 12.30 15.62 6.13
CA ALA A 209 11.69 14.91 5.01
C ALA A 209 12.73 14.50 3.96
N VAL A 210 13.51 15.47 3.47
CA VAL A 210 14.51 15.23 2.42
C VAL A 210 15.60 14.27 2.88
N ASP A 211 16.08 14.40 4.12
CA ASP A 211 17.15 13.54 4.63
C ASP A 211 16.70 12.08 4.78
N ASN A 212 15.51 11.84 5.34
CA ASN A 212 14.97 10.47 5.42
C ASN A 212 14.68 9.87 4.03
N LEU A 213 14.09 10.65 3.11
CA LEU A 213 13.83 10.17 1.75
C LEU A 213 15.11 9.87 0.96
N ARG A 214 16.20 10.61 1.22
CA ARG A 214 17.51 10.29 0.65
C ARG A 214 18.05 8.96 1.16
N VAL A 215 17.88 8.66 2.45
CA VAL A 215 18.27 7.35 2.99
C VAL A 215 17.43 6.24 2.36
N ALA A 216 16.10 6.41 2.26
CA ALA A 216 15.23 5.45 1.58
C ALA A 216 15.70 5.19 0.13
N LEU A 217 15.99 6.24 -0.63
CA LEU A 217 16.46 6.15 -2.03
C LEU A 217 17.92 5.68 -2.18
N GLN A 218 18.73 5.77 -1.12
CA GLN A 218 20.07 5.18 -1.09
C GLN A 218 20.00 3.67 -0.87
N ILE A 219 19.03 3.20 -0.06
CA ILE A 219 18.77 1.78 0.16
C ILE A 219 18.12 1.16 -1.08
N ASP A 220 17.05 1.79 -1.59
CA ASP A 220 16.36 1.38 -2.80
C ASP A 220 16.19 2.57 -3.79
N PRO A 221 17.10 2.71 -4.77
CA PRO A 221 17.00 3.75 -5.80
C PRO A 221 15.79 3.63 -6.72
N GLY A 222 15.15 2.46 -6.75
CA GLY A 222 13.93 2.17 -7.51
C GLY A 222 12.65 2.39 -6.71
N PHE A 223 12.74 2.89 -5.46
CA PHE A 223 11.57 3.04 -4.62
C PHE A 223 10.66 4.19 -5.10
N SER A 224 9.63 3.84 -5.87
CA SER A 224 8.74 4.80 -6.52
C SER A 224 8.04 5.74 -5.53
N ASP A 225 7.54 5.22 -4.41
CA ASP A 225 6.86 6.03 -3.40
C ASP A 225 7.79 7.02 -2.70
N ALA A 226 9.06 6.65 -2.47
CA ALA A 226 10.07 7.58 -1.94
C ALA A 226 10.38 8.71 -2.94
N TRP A 227 10.44 8.43 -4.24
CA TRP A 227 10.57 9.46 -5.27
C TRP A 227 9.33 10.38 -5.31
N ASN A 228 8.12 9.83 -5.18
CA ASN A 228 6.90 10.61 -5.10
C ASN A 228 6.89 11.54 -3.87
N ASN A 229 7.23 11.01 -2.70
CA ASN A 229 7.33 11.80 -1.46
C ASN A 229 8.41 12.87 -1.54
N MET A 230 9.53 12.59 -2.22
CA MET A 230 10.57 13.59 -2.49
C MET A 230 10.04 14.72 -3.38
N GLY A 231 9.25 14.39 -4.40
CA GLY A 231 8.56 15.39 -5.21
C GLY A 231 7.60 16.25 -4.39
N ALA A 232 6.83 15.64 -3.49
CA ALA A 232 5.93 16.36 -2.58
C ALA A 232 6.68 17.32 -1.65
N ALA A 233 7.81 16.89 -1.08
CA ALA A 233 8.68 17.74 -0.29
C ALA A 233 9.17 18.94 -1.12
N MET A 234 9.74 18.69 -2.31
CA MET A 234 10.28 19.76 -3.16
C MET A 234 9.21 20.77 -3.59
N ARG A 235 8.00 20.29 -3.92
CA ARG A 235 6.86 21.13 -4.30
C ARG A 235 6.44 22.05 -3.15
N ARG A 236 6.32 21.52 -1.92
CA ARG A 236 5.97 22.33 -0.73
C ARG A 236 7.00 23.43 -0.44
N SER A 237 8.25 23.21 -0.82
CA SER A 237 9.33 24.20 -0.73
C SER A 237 9.46 25.14 -1.93
N GLY A 238 8.51 25.10 -2.88
CA GLY A 238 8.52 25.93 -4.08
C GLY A 238 9.61 25.56 -5.10
N ARG A 239 10.30 24.43 -4.93
CA ARG A 239 11.33 23.94 -5.87
C ARG A 239 10.67 23.08 -6.95
N LEU A 240 9.87 23.72 -7.80
CA LEU A 240 8.97 23.05 -8.74
C LEU A 240 9.70 22.17 -9.76
N GLU A 241 10.84 22.62 -10.29
CA GLU A 241 11.65 21.84 -11.24
C GLU A 241 12.20 20.55 -10.61
N LEU A 242 12.64 20.61 -9.35
CA LEU A 242 13.08 19.42 -8.61
C LEU A 242 11.91 18.49 -8.29
N ALA A 243 10.72 19.05 -8.04
CA ALA A 243 9.50 18.28 -7.83
C ALA A 243 9.11 17.51 -9.10
N GLU A 244 9.07 18.17 -10.26
CA GLU A 244 8.82 17.53 -11.55
C GLU A 244 9.82 16.40 -11.82
N TYR A 245 11.11 16.64 -11.58
CA TYR A 245 12.15 15.62 -11.71
C TYR A 245 11.85 14.39 -10.83
N ALA A 246 11.58 14.60 -9.54
CA ALA A 246 11.33 13.51 -8.60
C ALA A 246 10.05 12.72 -8.95
N TYR A 247 8.95 13.40 -9.33
CA TYR A 247 7.73 12.71 -9.77
C TYR A 247 7.95 11.90 -11.05
N ARG A 248 8.69 12.42 -12.03
CA ARG A 248 9.03 11.65 -13.24
C ARG A 248 9.91 10.44 -12.91
N ARG A 249 10.81 10.53 -11.92
CA ARG A 249 11.60 9.39 -11.44
C ARG A 249 10.73 8.33 -10.76
N ALA A 250 9.71 8.73 -10.00
CA ALA A 250 8.71 7.80 -9.48
C ALA A 250 8.02 7.04 -10.62
N LEU A 251 7.54 7.76 -11.64
CA LEU A 251 6.89 7.15 -12.81
C LEU A 251 7.83 6.30 -13.69
N GLN A 252 9.13 6.57 -13.66
CA GLN A 252 10.10 5.71 -14.32
C GLN A 252 10.31 4.39 -13.57
N ALA A 253 10.20 4.40 -12.24
CA ALA A 253 10.32 3.21 -11.41
C ALA A 253 9.03 2.38 -11.41
N ASP A 254 7.88 3.05 -11.35
CA ASP A 254 6.55 2.47 -11.45
C ASP A 254 5.66 3.42 -12.24
N ASP A 255 5.38 3.07 -13.50
CA ASP A 255 4.56 3.88 -14.40
C ASP A 255 3.13 4.03 -13.87
N ASP A 256 2.67 3.08 -13.05
CA ASP A 256 1.35 3.07 -12.43
C ASP A 256 1.36 3.65 -11.01
N ASN A 257 2.39 4.43 -10.63
CA ASN A 257 2.33 5.21 -9.40
C ASN A 257 1.33 6.37 -9.55
N TYR A 258 0.06 6.08 -9.29
CA TYR A 258 -1.05 7.02 -9.46
C TYR A 258 -0.98 8.23 -8.52
N SER A 259 -0.30 8.11 -7.37
CA SER A 259 0.00 9.26 -6.51
C SER A 259 0.97 10.22 -7.22
N ALA A 260 2.02 9.71 -7.86
CA ALA A 260 2.94 10.52 -8.66
C ALA A 260 2.25 11.11 -9.91
N LEU A 261 1.38 10.34 -10.59
CA LEU A 261 0.58 10.85 -11.72
C LEU A 261 -0.31 12.03 -11.29
N GLY A 262 -1.02 11.89 -10.18
CA GLY A 262 -1.89 12.94 -9.63
C GLY A 262 -1.11 14.18 -9.19
N ASN A 263 0.02 13.99 -8.51
CA ASN A 263 0.89 15.08 -8.08
C ASN A 263 1.51 15.84 -9.26
N LEU A 264 1.94 15.12 -10.29
CA LEU A 264 2.52 15.72 -11.49
C LEU A 264 1.46 16.47 -12.32
N ALA A 265 0.24 15.92 -12.42
CA ALA A 265 -0.90 16.62 -12.99
C ALA A 265 -1.19 17.94 -12.26
N GLN A 266 -1.27 17.91 -10.93
CA GLN A 266 -1.51 19.10 -10.11
C GLN A 266 -0.39 20.14 -10.27
N LEU A 267 0.87 19.69 -10.31
CA LEU A 267 2.02 20.55 -10.55
C LEU A 267 1.87 21.31 -11.87
N TYR A 268 1.62 20.61 -12.97
CA TYR A 268 1.46 21.26 -14.28
C TYR A 268 0.24 22.18 -14.36
N GLN A 269 -0.87 21.83 -13.73
CA GLN A 269 -2.03 22.73 -13.63
C GLN A 269 -1.66 24.02 -12.90
N SER A 270 -0.90 23.93 -11.80
CA SER A 270 -0.48 25.10 -11.03
C SER A 270 0.49 26.01 -11.81
N GLU A 271 1.22 25.45 -12.78
CA GLU A 271 2.10 26.19 -13.70
C GLU A 271 1.41 26.67 -14.99
N GLY A 272 0.12 26.37 -15.20
CA GLY A 272 -0.60 26.70 -16.44
C GLY A 272 -0.19 25.84 -17.65
N ARG A 273 0.43 24.68 -17.41
CA ARG A 273 0.90 23.73 -18.44
C ARG A 273 -0.20 22.71 -18.75
N ASP A 274 -1.29 23.21 -19.33
CA ASP A 274 -2.53 22.45 -19.50
C ASP A 274 -2.38 21.20 -20.39
N ARG A 275 -1.50 21.24 -21.40
CA ARG A 275 -1.27 20.10 -22.30
C ARG A 275 -0.62 18.93 -21.55
N GLU A 276 0.45 19.19 -20.80
CA GLU A 276 1.11 18.18 -19.97
C GLU A 276 0.18 17.69 -18.87
N ALA A 277 -0.50 18.60 -18.17
CA ALA A 277 -1.48 18.24 -17.14
C ALA A 277 -2.53 17.26 -17.68
N LYS A 278 -3.11 17.54 -18.85
CA LYS A 278 -4.14 16.71 -19.47
C LYS A 278 -3.69 15.26 -19.66
N HIS A 279 -2.45 15.04 -20.09
CA HIS A 279 -1.91 13.68 -20.27
C HIS A 279 -1.98 12.86 -18.98
N TYR A 280 -1.49 13.42 -17.86
CA TYR A 280 -1.47 12.74 -16.57
C TYR A 280 -2.87 12.62 -15.96
N VAL A 281 -3.72 13.64 -16.09
CA VAL A 281 -5.13 13.60 -15.67
C VAL A 281 -5.90 12.48 -16.38
N GLU A 282 -5.68 12.28 -17.67
CA GLU A 282 -6.32 11.20 -18.44
C GLU A 282 -5.92 9.82 -17.92
N ARG A 283 -4.64 9.62 -17.55
CA ARG A 283 -4.16 8.36 -16.97
C ARG A 283 -4.77 8.10 -15.58
N VAL A 284 -4.79 9.10 -14.71
CA VAL A 284 -5.44 9.01 -13.39
C VAL A 284 -6.93 8.68 -13.55
N ASN A 285 -7.63 9.36 -14.47
CA ASN A 285 -9.04 9.12 -14.71
C ASN A 285 -9.31 7.73 -15.31
N TRP A 286 -8.44 7.26 -16.20
CA TRP A 286 -8.54 5.91 -16.77
C TRP A 286 -8.49 4.86 -15.67
N TYR A 287 -7.57 5.00 -14.72
CA TYR A 287 -7.45 4.11 -13.57
C TYR A 287 -8.68 4.18 -12.66
N ARG A 288 -9.08 5.39 -12.24
CA ARG A 288 -10.28 5.62 -11.40
C ARG A 288 -11.53 4.99 -11.99
N GLN A 289 -11.73 5.11 -13.30
CA GLN A 289 -12.92 4.56 -13.96
C GLN A 289 -12.98 3.04 -13.96
N ARG A 290 -11.83 2.36 -13.86
CA ARG A 290 -11.70 0.90 -13.91
C ARG A 290 -11.44 0.28 -12.55
N ASN A 291 -11.06 1.06 -11.55
CA ASN A 291 -10.84 0.59 -10.19
C ASN A 291 -12.18 0.49 -9.43
N PRO A 292 -12.65 -0.72 -9.05
CA PRO A 292 -13.88 -0.88 -8.27
C PRO A 292 -13.82 -0.20 -6.89
N TYR A 293 -12.65 -0.18 -6.25
CA TYR A 293 -12.43 0.39 -4.92
C TYR A 293 -12.42 1.92 -4.94
N PHE A 294 -12.07 2.56 -6.06
CA PHE A 294 -12.26 4.01 -6.22
C PHE A 294 -13.75 4.37 -6.14
N HIS A 295 -14.61 3.68 -6.89
CA HIS A 295 -16.06 3.93 -6.84
C HIS A 295 -16.65 3.62 -5.46
N TYR A 296 -16.16 2.57 -4.81
CA TYR A 296 -16.57 2.19 -3.45
C TYR A 296 -16.18 3.25 -2.42
N PHE A 297 -14.96 3.77 -2.49
CA PHE A 297 -14.48 4.85 -1.64
C PHE A 297 -15.35 6.10 -1.79
N VAL A 298 -15.55 6.58 -3.01
CA VAL A 298 -16.39 7.76 -3.26
C VAL A 298 -17.84 7.52 -2.81
N ALA A 299 -18.35 6.29 -3.00
CA ALA A 299 -19.67 5.94 -2.48
C ALA A 299 -19.74 6.02 -0.95
N ARG A 300 -18.72 5.57 -0.23
CA ARG A 300 -18.67 5.66 1.24
C ARG A 300 -18.68 7.12 1.71
N THR A 301 -17.92 8.00 1.06
CA THR A 301 -17.97 9.44 1.35
C THR A 301 -19.38 9.99 1.15
N LEU A 302 -20.03 9.66 0.03
CA LEU A 302 -21.42 10.04 -0.22
C LEU A 302 -22.39 9.47 0.83
N MET A 303 -22.15 8.26 1.34
CA MET A 303 -22.96 7.66 2.42
C MET A 303 -22.81 8.43 3.75
N GLU A 304 -21.59 8.89 4.06
CA GLU A 304 -21.30 9.71 5.24
C GLU A 304 -21.98 11.09 5.15
N GLU A 305 -22.03 11.66 3.94
CA GLU A 305 -22.74 12.91 3.64
C GLU A 305 -24.27 12.73 3.51
N GLY A 306 -24.77 11.50 3.54
CA GLY A 306 -26.20 11.18 3.43
C GLY A 306 -26.74 11.14 2.00
N HIS A 307 -25.88 11.23 0.99
CA HIS A 307 -26.20 11.13 -0.44
C HIS A 307 -26.34 9.66 -0.89
N TYR A 308 -27.23 8.90 -0.25
CA TYR A 308 -27.35 7.45 -0.45
C TYR A 308 -27.77 7.03 -1.88
N ARG A 309 -28.51 7.85 -2.62
CA ARG A 309 -28.89 7.53 -4.02
C ARG A 309 -27.68 7.54 -4.96
N ASP A 310 -26.81 8.52 -4.79
CA ASP A 310 -25.60 8.66 -5.61
C ASP A 310 -24.58 7.58 -5.22
N ALA A 311 -24.46 7.30 -3.91
CA ALA A 311 -23.67 6.18 -3.41
C ALA A 311 -24.07 4.84 -4.03
N VAL A 312 -25.37 4.52 -4.10
CA VAL A 312 -25.87 3.30 -4.77
C VAL A 312 -25.39 3.20 -6.21
N THR A 313 -25.41 4.30 -6.97
CA THR A 313 -24.99 4.31 -8.38
C THR A 313 -23.52 3.91 -8.53
N LEU A 314 -22.67 4.43 -7.65
CA LEU A 314 -21.24 4.10 -7.62
C LEU A 314 -20.97 2.69 -7.09
N LEU A 315 -21.68 2.24 -6.06
CA LEU A 315 -21.55 0.88 -5.55
C LEU A 315 -21.99 -0.18 -6.57
N GLU A 316 -23.07 0.08 -7.32
CA GLU A 316 -23.47 -0.79 -8.43
C GLU A 316 -22.37 -0.83 -9.51
N ARG A 317 -21.60 0.24 -9.70
CA ARG A 317 -20.42 0.24 -10.57
C ARG A 317 -19.28 -0.60 -9.99
N SER A 318 -19.00 -0.49 -8.70
CA SER A 318 -18.04 -1.34 -7.99
C SER A 318 -18.36 -2.82 -8.18
N VAL A 319 -19.62 -3.22 -7.93
CA VAL A 319 -20.10 -4.60 -8.14
C VAL A 319 -19.97 -5.05 -9.60
N ARG A 320 -20.23 -4.16 -10.58
CA ARG A 320 -20.02 -4.51 -12.00
C ARG A 320 -18.56 -4.77 -12.33
N LEU A 321 -17.64 -4.04 -11.71
CA LEU A 321 -16.20 -4.13 -11.94
C LEU A 321 -15.55 -5.30 -11.19
N LYS A 322 -16.02 -5.61 -9.97
CA LYS A 322 -15.61 -6.77 -9.17
C LYS A 322 -16.83 -7.28 -8.39
N ARG A 323 -17.27 -8.50 -8.72
CA ARG A 323 -18.53 -9.10 -8.24
C ARG A 323 -18.39 -9.94 -6.98
N ASP A 324 -17.17 -10.29 -6.60
CA ASP A 324 -16.84 -11.20 -5.52
C ASP A 324 -16.34 -10.45 -4.27
N GLU A 325 -16.71 -9.18 -4.14
CA GLU A 325 -16.31 -8.32 -3.02
C GLU A 325 -17.50 -8.10 -2.05
N PRO A 326 -17.55 -8.79 -0.90
CA PRO A 326 -18.66 -8.69 0.05
C PRO A 326 -18.93 -7.26 0.54
N ASP A 327 -17.87 -6.46 0.73
CA ASP A 327 -17.97 -5.11 1.28
C ASP A 327 -18.79 -4.17 0.39
N PHE A 328 -18.78 -4.39 -0.93
CA PHE A 328 -19.59 -3.61 -1.86
C PHE A 328 -21.09 -3.87 -1.66
N TYR A 329 -21.44 -5.13 -1.39
CA TYR A 329 -22.82 -5.54 -1.14
C TYR A 329 -23.30 -5.08 0.24
N GLU A 330 -22.44 -5.11 1.25
CA GLU A 330 -22.77 -4.58 2.58
C GLU A 330 -23.05 -3.06 2.51
N ALA A 331 -22.23 -2.31 1.80
CA ALA A 331 -22.47 -0.88 1.58
C ALA A 331 -23.76 -0.62 0.77
N LEU A 332 -24.10 -1.47 -0.21
CA LEU A 332 -25.37 -1.40 -0.93
C LEU A 332 -26.55 -1.67 0.00
N SER A 333 -26.48 -2.71 0.83
CA SER A 333 -27.49 -3.06 1.83
C SER A 333 -27.78 -1.86 2.73
N ARG A 334 -26.73 -1.29 3.34
CA ARG A 334 -26.81 -0.12 4.21
C ARG A 334 -27.40 1.11 3.49
N SER A 335 -27.01 1.34 2.23
CA SER A 335 -27.53 2.47 1.45
C SER A 335 -29.01 2.31 1.12
N TRP A 336 -29.45 1.12 0.72
CA TRP A 336 -30.86 0.86 0.43
C TRP A 336 -31.75 0.89 1.67
N ALA A 337 -31.24 0.43 2.82
CA ALA A 337 -31.92 0.57 4.10
C ALA A 337 -32.18 2.05 4.43
N ARG A 338 -31.18 2.92 4.24
CA ARG A 338 -31.31 4.37 4.45
C ARG A 338 -32.28 5.05 3.47
N LEU A 339 -32.44 4.49 2.28
CA LEU A 339 -33.44 4.92 1.29
C LEU A 339 -34.85 4.36 1.56
N GLY A 340 -35.03 3.56 2.62
CA GLY A 340 -36.32 2.96 3.00
C GLY A 340 -36.72 1.76 2.15
N ASN A 341 -35.79 1.15 1.40
CA ASN A 341 -36.05 -0.05 0.61
C ASN A 341 -35.52 -1.31 1.33
N SER A 342 -36.32 -1.84 2.25
CA SER A 342 -35.94 -3.00 3.06
C SER A 342 -35.79 -4.29 2.25
N GLU A 343 -36.50 -4.42 1.12
CA GLU A 343 -36.38 -5.58 0.23
C GLU A 343 -35.00 -5.63 -0.41
N LYS A 344 -34.58 -4.55 -1.09
CA LYS A 344 -33.24 -4.46 -1.68
C LYS A 344 -32.12 -4.55 -0.64
N SER A 345 -32.33 -3.97 0.54
CA SER A 345 -31.37 -4.10 1.63
C SER A 345 -31.17 -5.57 1.99
N GLY A 346 -32.25 -6.33 2.20
CA GLY A 346 -32.18 -7.77 2.49
C GLY A 346 -31.53 -8.58 1.37
N ASP A 347 -31.83 -8.27 0.11
CA ASP A 347 -31.22 -8.94 -1.05
C ASP A 347 -29.69 -8.75 -1.08
N TYR A 348 -29.23 -7.52 -0.86
CA TYR A 348 -27.79 -7.22 -0.85
C TYR A 348 -27.08 -7.74 0.39
N GLU A 349 -27.75 -7.79 1.54
CA GLU A 349 -27.23 -8.45 2.74
C GLU A 349 -26.99 -9.95 2.49
N ALA A 350 -27.96 -10.63 1.87
CA ALA A 350 -27.83 -12.02 1.51
C ALA A 350 -26.69 -12.25 0.49
N LEU A 351 -26.50 -11.32 -0.46
CA LEU A 351 -25.37 -11.37 -1.39
C LEU A 351 -24.03 -11.15 -0.68
N ALA A 352 -23.94 -10.20 0.26
CA ALA A 352 -22.74 -9.99 1.05
C ALA A 352 -22.36 -11.27 1.81
N GLN A 353 -23.32 -11.89 2.51
CA GLN A 353 -23.11 -13.14 3.22
C GLN A 353 -22.73 -14.27 2.26
N LYS A 354 -23.44 -14.41 1.15
CA LYS A 354 -23.14 -15.41 0.12
C LYS A 354 -21.70 -15.28 -0.38
N TYR A 355 -21.25 -14.08 -0.76
CA TYR A 355 -19.89 -13.90 -1.26
C TYR A 355 -18.83 -14.01 -0.16
N ARG A 356 -19.19 -13.75 1.10
CA ARG A 356 -18.33 -14.03 2.26
C ARG A 356 -18.16 -15.53 2.50
N GLU A 357 -19.19 -16.33 2.22
CA GLU A 357 -19.19 -17.80 2.34
C GLU A 357 -18.60 -18.51 1.10
N GLU A 358 -18.90 -18.01 -0.10
CA GLU A 358 -18.41 -18.55 -1.38
C GLU A 358 -16.99 -18.06 -1.71
N GLY A 359 -16.54 -17.00 -1.03
CA GLY A 359 -15.31 -16.23 -1.27
C GLY A 359 -14.00 -16.89 -0.87
N PHE A 360 -13.83 -18.19 -1.16
CA PHE A 360 -12.56 -18.69 -1.72
C PHE A 360 -12.75 -19.97 -2.55
N ARG A 361 -12.56 -19.86 -3.87
CA ARG A 361 -12.19 -20.97 -4.75
C ARG A 361 -11.09 -20.50 -5.70
N PRO A 362 -9.83 -20.91 -5.50
CA PRO A 362 -8.75 -20.50 -6.39
C PRO A 362 -8.96 -21.14 -7.78
N PRO A 363 -8.52 -20.48 -8.86
CA PRO A 363 -8.59 -21.07 -10.20
C PRO A 363 -7.82 -22.40 -10.24
N PRO A 364 -8.27 -23.40 -11.03
CA PRO A 364 -7.55 -24.65 -11.16
C PRO A 364 -6.15 -24.39 -11.72
N ARG A 365 -5.14 -24.78 -10.93
CA ARG A 365 -3.72 -24.74 -11.29
C ARG A 365 -3.50 -25.45 -12.64
N HIS A 366 -3.19 -24.72 -13.69
CA HIS A 366 -2.53 -25.30 -14.86
C HIS A 366 -1.01 -25.32 -14.62
N HIS A 367 -0.55 -26.51 -14.17
CA HIS A 367 0.83 -27.03 -14.12
C HIS A 367 1.78 -26.32 -13.13
N ASN A 368 2.44 -26.95 -12.15
CA ASN A 368 2.63 -28.35 -11.77
C ASN A 368 2.93 -28.40 -10.25
N HIS A 369 2.69 -29.56 -9.63
CA HIS A 369 2.95 -29.96 -8.23
C HIS A 369 1.80 -29.79 -7.20
N ARG A 370 0.89 -30.78 -7.28
CA ARG A 370 0.42 -31.70 -6.22
C ARG A 370 0.17 -31.17 -4.77
N PHE A 371 -1.13 -31.04 -4.49
CA PHE A 371 -1.94 -31.43 -3.31
C PHE A 371 -1.91 -30.65 -1.99
N TRP A 372 -3.14 -30.56 -1.44
CA TRP A 372 -3.71 -29.83 -0.29
C TRP A 372 -3.61 -30.62 1.04
N VAL A 373 -4.03 -30.07 2.18
CA VAL A 373 -5.35 -30.32 2.85
C VAL A 373 -5.53 -29.42 4.11
N GLN A 374 -6.80 -29.06 4.34
CA GLN A 374 -7.45 -28.54 5.56
C GLN A 374 -7.07 -29.25 6.87
N THR A 375 -7.32 -28.62 8.01
CA THR A 375 -7.50 -29.32 9.28
C THR A 375 -8.78 -30.15 9.25
N VAL A 376 -8.67 -31.48 9.42
CA VAL A 376 -9.77 -32.39 9.75
C VAL A 376 -9.59 -32.78 11.21
N ASP A 377 -10.58 -32.48 12.05
CA ASP A 377 -10.69 -33.07 13.38
C ASP A 377 -10.95 -34.57 13.27
N VAL A 378 -10.15 -35.35 14.00
CA VAL A 378 -10.47 -36.71 14.42
C VAL A 378 -10.43 -36.76 15.94
N ASN A 379 -11.46 -36.19 16.56
CA ASN A 379 -12.52 -36.95 17.24
C ASN A 379 -13.65 -36.02 17.68
#